data_AF-A0A4Q2X3N5-F1
#
_entry.id   AF-A0A4Q2X3N5-F1
#
_cell.length_a   1.000
_cell.length_b   1.000
_cell.length_c   1.000
_cell.angle_alpha   90.00
_cell.angle_beta   90.00
_cell.angle_gamma   90.00
#
_symmetry.space_group_name_H-M   'P 1'
#
loop_
_entity.id
_entity.type
_entity.pdbx_description
1 polymer ?
#
loop_
_entity_poly.entity_id
_entity_poly.type
_entity_poly.pdbx_seq_one_letter_code
_entity_poly.pdbx_strand_id
1 'polypeptide(L)'
;MKKPYSLVSALAIGLVACQQSPAMEVKEEVYGKIDGKDVKIYTLTNKNGVKAQVTEYGAILVSMETPDKDGKNGELTHGYDTLAGWQTNTSYFGSTVGRFGNRIKDGKFTLDGKEYTLAKNNEPGGIPCHLHGGLKGFDKVVWSGKTVGDDGVEFSYLSKDGEEGYPGNLSVKVTYTLNDNNELKWVAKATTDAPTVLNIVQHTYWNLSGDHTTKINDHILMLNADGYLPTDKGLIPT
;
A
#
# COMPACT_ATOMS: atom_id res chain seq x y z
N MET A 1 -14.02 25.57 75.56
CA MET A 1 -14.07 24.23 74.94
C MET A 1 -14.05 24.39 73.42
N LYS A 2 -12.89 24.20 72.77
CA LYS A 2 -12.72 24.26 71.31
C LYS A 2 -12.52 22.83 70.79
N LYS A 3 -13.32 22.41 69.79
CA LYS A 3 -13.20 21.09 69.14
C LYS A 3 -12.02 21.09 68.16
N PRO A 4 -11.23 20.01 68.05
CA PRO A 4 -10.22 19.87 67.00
C PRO A 4 -10.85 19.28 65.73
N TYR A 5 -10.49 19.81 64.56
CA TYR A 5 -10.75 19.19 63.27
C TYR A 5 -9.48 18.44 62.84
N SER A 6 -9.58 17.12 62.69
CA SER A 6 -8.53 16.28 62.11
C SER A 6 -8.60 16.37 60.58
N LEU A 7 -7.50 16.77 59.94
CA LEU A 7 -7.30 16.55 58.51
C LEU A 7 -7.00 15.06 58.28
N VAL A 8 -7.83 14.40 57.48
CA VAL A 8 -7.53 13.07 56.92
C VAL A 8 -7.00 13.29 55.51
N SER A 9 -5.70 13.10 55.31
CA SER A 9 -5.08 13.06 53.98
C SER A 9 -5.34 11.70 53.36
N ALA A 10 -6.19 11.64 52.33
CA ALA A 10 -6.40 10.45 51.52
C ALA A 10 -5.25 10.34 50.51
N LEU A 11 -4.42 9.31 50.65
CA LEU A 11 -3.38 8.95 49.69
C LEU A 11 -4.04 8.17 48.54
N ALA A 12 -4.20 8.81 47.38
CA ALA A 12 -4.69 8.14 46.18
C ALA A 12 -3.53 7.31 45.58
N ILE A 13 -3.59 5.99 45.76
CA ILE A 13 -2.71 5.05 45.04
C ILE A 13 -3.28 4.90 43.63
N GLY A 14 -2.68 5.59 42.67
CA GLY A 14 -2.99 5.40 41.25
C GLY A 14 -2.54 4.01 40.80
N LEU A 15 -3.50 3.13 40.49
CA LEU A 15 -3.25 1.89 39.76
C LEU A 15 -2.78 2.27 38.35
N VAL A 16 -1.47 2.22 38.12
CA VAL A 16 -0.92 2.21 36.77
C VAL A 16 -1.27 0.84 36.18
N ALA A 17 -2.31 0.81 35.36
CA ALA A 17 -2.61 -0.36 34.54
C ALA A 17 -1.42 -0.54 33.59
N CYS A 18 -0.68 -1.63 33.77
CA CYS A 18 0.35 -2.03 32.83
C CYS A 18 -0.37 -2.47 31.55
N GLN A 19 -0.54 -1.56 30.59
CA GLN A 19 -0.98 -1.92 29.25
C GLN A 19 0.07 -2.86 28.67
N GLN A 20 -0.25 -4.15 28.58
CA GLN A 20 0.61 -5.10 27.89
C GLN A 20 0.73 -4.65 26.44
N SER A 21 1.96 -4.42 25.99
CA SER A 21 2.27 -4.26 24.58
C SER A 21 1.68 -5.45 23.81
N PRO A 22 0.99 -5.21 22.67
CA PRO A 22 0.47 -6.30 21.86
C PRO A 22 1.61 -7.24 21.44
N ALA A 23 1.36 -8.54 21.35
CA ALA A 23 2.31 -9.44 20.71
C ALA A 23 2.31 -9.19 19.20
N MET A 24 3.37 -9.61 18.51
CA MET A 24 3.38 -9.65 17.06
C MET A 24 2.27 -10.60 16.57
N GLU A 25 1.40 -10.12 15.70
CA GLU A 25 0.29 -10.91 15.17
C GLU A 25 -0.16 -10.46 13.79
N VAL A 26 -0.75 -11.40 13.04
CA VAL A 26 -1.54 -11.13 11.83
C VAL A 26 -2.96 -11.59 12.04
N LYS A 27 -3.91 -10.64 12.05
CA LYS A 27 -5.34 -10.91 12.12
C LYS A 27 -5.94 -10.86 10.72
N GLU A 28 -6.73 -11.87 10.35
CA GLU A 28 -7.47 -11.94 9.08
C GLU A 28 -8.96 -11.70 9.30
N GLU A 29 -9.57 -10.86 8.45
CA GLU A 29 -11.01 -10.57 8.47
C GLU A 29 -11.58 -10.47 7.05
N VAL A 30 -12.89 -10.70 6.91
CA VAL A 30 -13.61 -10.39 5.66
C VAL A 30 -13.78 -8.88 5.56
N TYR A 31 -13.21 -8.28 4.52
CA TYR A 31 -13.29 -6.83 4.27
C TYR A 31 -14.55 -6.44 3.50
N GLY A 32 -15.02 -7.33 2.63
CA GLY A 32 -16.22 -7.13 1.83
C GLY A 32 -16.34 -8.19 0.75
N LYS A 33 -17.16 -7.91 -0.28
CA LYS A 33 -17.38 -8.82 -1.40
C LYS A 33 -17.13 -8.12 -2.74
N ILE A 34 -16.49 -8.83 -3.67
CA ILE A 34 -16.38 -8.45 -5.08
C ILE A 34 -16.87 -9.62 -5.91
N ASP A 35 -17.80 -9.36 -6.84
CA ASP A 35 -18.43 -10.39 -7.68
C ASP A 35 -19.00 -11.57 -6.88
N GLY A 36 -19.55 -11.28 -5.69
CA GLY A 36 -20.13 -12.26 -4.77
C GLY A 36 -19.11 -13.05 -3.93
N LYS A 37 -17.80 -12.88 -4.15
CA LYS A 37 -16.73 -13.55 -3.41
C LYS A 37 -16.21 -12.68 -2.28
N ASP A 38 -15.92 -13.28 -1.14
CA ASP A 38 -15.28 -12.58 -0.02
C ASP A 38 -13.87 -12.12 -0.42
N VAL A 39 -13.56 -10.89 -0.02
CA VAL A 39 -12.24 -10.26 -0.14
C VAL A 39 -11.76 -10.00 1.28
N LYS A 40 -10.54 -10.42 1.59
CA LYS A 40 -9.98 -10.32 2.94
C LYS A 40 -9.16 -9.05 3.14
N ILE A 41 -9.05 -8.66 4.41
CA ILE A 41 -8.07 -7.69 4.91
C ILE A 41 -7.30 -8.34 6.05
N TYR A 42 -6.02 -8.02 6.14
CA TYR A 42 -5.10 -8.54 7.12
C TYR A 42 -4.52 -7.37 7.91
N THR A 43 -4.55 -7.45 9.23
CA THR A 43 -3.94 -6.45 10.13
C THR A 43 -2.70 -7.06 10.75
N LEU A 44 -1.54 -6.50 10.43
CA LEU A 44 -0.25 -6.84 11.04
C LEU A 44 -0.01 -5.86 12.19
N THR A 45 0.26 -6.36 13.40
CA THR A 45 0.60 -5.55 14.57
C THR A 45 1.92 -6.02 15.14
N ASN A 46 2.82 -5.10 15.52
CA ASN A 46 4.06 -5.45 16.22
C ASN A 46 4.03 -5.03 17.70
N LYS A 47 5.08 -5.39 18.45
CA LYS A 47 5.12 -5.09 19.89
C LYS A 47 5.18 -3.62 20.28
N ASN A 48 5.53 -2.75 19.35
CA ASN A 48 5.67 -1.32 19.59
C ASN A 48 4.35 -0.57 19.29
N GLY A 49 3.29 -1.28 18.90
CA GLY A 49 1.99 -0.68 18.57
C GLY A 49 1.90 -0.13 17.15
N VAL A 50 2.88 -0.43 16.28
CA VAL A 50 2.78 -0.17 14.84
C VAL A 50 1.79 -1.16 14.24
N LYS A 51 0.93 -0.65 13.35
CA LYS A 51 -0.07 -1.46 12.65
C LYS A 51 -0.04 -1.18 11.15
N ALA A 52 -0.14 -2.24 10.37
CA ALA A 52 -0.33 -2.15 8.92
C ALA A 52 -1.55 -2.97 8.53
N GLN A 53 -2.42 -2.42 7.68
CA GLN A 53 -3.53 -3.18 7.10
C GLN A 53 -3.32 -3.38 5.61
N VAL A 54 -3.46 -4.62 5.13
CA VAL A 54 -3.29 -4.97 3.72
C VAL A 54 -4.46 -5.81 3.23
N THR A 55 -4.93 -5.61 2.01
CA THR A 55 -6.13 -6.31 1.48
C THR A 55 -5.83 -7.08 0.20
N GLU A 56 -6.59 -8.15 -0.02
CA GLU A 56 -6.56 -8.93 -1.26
C GLU A 56 -6.93 -8.10 -2.51
N TYR A 57 -7.73 -7.05 -2.36
CA TYR A 57 -8.00 -6.16 -3.49
C TYR A 57 -6.76 -5.32 -3.81
N GLY A 58 -6.20 -5.48 -5.00
CA GLY A 58 -5.03 -4.74 -5.47
C GLY A 58 -3.74 -4.98 -4.70
N ALA A 59 -3.71 -5.95 -3.77
CA ALA A 59 -2.65 -6.12 -2.77
C ALA A 59 -2.28 -4.77 -2.10
N ILE A 60 -3.31 -3.99 -1.77
CA ILE A 60 -3.23 -2.60 -1.31
C ILE A 60 -2.73 -2.55 0.14
N LEU A 61 -1.81 -1.63 0.44
CA LEU A 61 -1.58 -1.13 1.79
C LEU A 61 -2.68 -0.12 2.13
N VAL A 62 -3.65 -0.57 2.93
CA VAL A 62 -4.87 0.17 3.31
C VAL A 62 -4.58 1.22 4.38
N SER A 63 -3.71 0.87 5.33
CA SER A 63 -3.41 1.69 6.51
C SER A 63 -1.98 1.41 6.99
N MET A 64 -1.31 2.47 7.49
CA MET A 64 -0.09 2.35 8.31
C MET A 64 -0.19 3.31 9.48
N GLU A 65 -0.37 2.77 10.69
CA GLU A 65 -0.39 3.53 11.93
C GLU A 65 0.92 3.37 12.69
N THR A 66 1.48 4.48 13.16
CA THR A 66 2.68 4.48 14.02
C THR A 66 2.51 5.40 15.22
N PRO A 67 3.04 5.04 16.41
CA PRO A 67 3.12 5.98 17.51
C PRO A 67 4.09 7.12 17.20
N ASP A 68 3.69 8.35 17.53
CA ASP A 68 4.57 9.52 17.52
C ASP A 68 5.50 9.54 18.74
N LYS A 69 6.29 10.62 18.87
CA LYS A 69 7.23 10.82 19.99
C LYS A 69 6.56 10.86 21.37
N ASP A 70 5.26 11.14 21.44
CA ASP A 70 4.45 11.21 22.66
C ASP A 70 3.63 9.91 22.86
N GLY A 71 3.84 8.91 22.00
CA GLY A 71 3.17 7.60 22.05
C GLY A 71 1.77 7.58 21.44
N LYS A 72 1.36 8.64 20.73
CA LYS A 72 0.04 8.71 20.08
C LYS A 72 0.12 8.13 18.66
N ASN A 73 -0.73 7.15 18.36
CA ASN A 73 -0.82 6.60 17.02
C ASN A 73 -1.44 7.60 16.02
N GLY A 74 -0.83 7.72 14.85
CA GLY A 74 -1.36 8.47 13.70
C GLY A 74 -1.37 7.62 12.43
N GLU A 75 -2.40 7.79 11.60
CA GLU A 75 -2.51 7.18 10.26
C GLU A 75 -1.61 7.93 9.28
N LEU A 76 -0.65 7.23 8.69
CA LEU A 76 0.36 7.82 7.81
C LEU A 76 -0.02 7.74 6.33
N THR A 77 -1.06 7.00 5.96
CA THR A 77 -1.40 6.73 4.55
C THR A 77 -2.73 7.34 4.14
N HIS A 78 -2.76 7.88 2.92
CA HIS A 78 -4.01 8.27 2.29
C HIS A 78 -4.76 7.05 1.75
N GLY A 79 -6.08 7.03 1.92
CA GLY A 79 -6.91 5.91 1.50
C GLY A 79 -8.40 6.17 1.64
N TYR A 80 -9.14 5.07 1.77
CA TYR A 80 -10.59 5.02 1.88
C TYR A 80 -11.00 4.13 3.05
N ASP A 81 -12.15 4.40 3.64
CA ASP A 81 -12.64 3.65 4.80
C ASP A 81 -13.21 2.26 4.43
N THR A 82 -13.62 2.06 3.17
CA THR A 82 -14.37 0.87 2.75
C THR A 82 -13.83 0.28 1.46
N LEU A 83 -14.03 -1.03 1.27
CA LEU A 83 -13.69 -1.73 0.02
C LEU A 83 -14.34 -1.06 -1.21
N ALA A 84 -15.60 -0.63 -1.09
CA ALA A 84 -16.29 0.08 -2.17
C ALA A 84 -15.60 1.41 -2.51
N GLY A 85 -15.09 2.13 -1.50
CA GLY A 85 -14.26 3.33 -1.71
C GLY A 85 -12.97 2.99 -2.47
N TRP A 86 -12.26 1.93 -2.09
CA TRP A 86 -11.07 1.47 -2.80
C TRP A 86 -11.33 1.11 -4.26
N GLN A 87 -12.50 0.60 -4.62
CA GLN A 87 -12.87 0.35 -6.03
C GLN A 87 -13.01 1.63 -6.87
N THR A 88 -13.10 2.79 -6.21
CA THR A 88 -13.12 4.12 -6.87
C THR A 88 -11.74 4.78 -6.94
N ASN A 89 -10.69 4.09 -6.48
CA ASN A 89 -9.33 4.61 -6.37
C ASN A 89 -8.71 4.91 -7.74
N THR A 90 -8.83 6.15 -8.20
CA THR A 90 -8.19 6.64 -9.44
C THR A 90 -6.77 7.14 -9.21
N SER A 91 -6.35 7.29 -7.95
CA SER A 91 -5.03 7.81 -7.55
C SER A 91 -4.03 6.70 -7.20
N TYR A 92 -4.43 5.43 -7.35
CA TYR A 92 -3.61 4.25 -7.05
C TYR A 92 -3.12 4.19 -5.59
N PHE A 93 -3.80 4.87 -4.66
CA PHE A 93 -3.43 4.89 -3.24
C PHE A 93 -3.13 3.46 -2.75
N GLY A 94 -1.95 3.29 -2.17
CA GLY A 94 -1.50 2.05 -1.52
C GLY A 94 -1.34 0.83 -2.42
N SER A 95 -1.63 0.95 -3.72
CA SER A 95 -1.84 -0.20 -4.59
C SER A 95 -0.54 -0.84 -5.05
N THR A 96 -0.60 -2.15 -5.32
CA THR A 96 0.39 -2.82 -6.16
C THR A 96 0.05 -2.54 -7.62
N VAL A 97 0.92 -1.81 -8.30
CA VAL A 97 0.74 -1.40 -9.69
C VAL A 97 1.57 -2.27 -10.62
N GLY A 98 0.97 -2.72 -11.73
CA GLY A 98 1.61 -3.52 -12.76
C GLY A 98 0.63 -3.95 -13.85
N ARG A 99 1.07 -4.59 -14.94
CA ARG A 99 2.44 -5.13 -15.16
C ARG A 99 3.53 -4.09 -15.34
N PHE A 100 3.20 -2.87 -15.77
CA PHE A 100 4.18 -1.80 -15.92
C PHE A 100 3.72 -0.53 -15.19
N GLY A 101 4.38 -0.21 -14.08
CA GLY A 101 4.23 1.04 -13.38
C GLY A 101 4.81 2.21 -14.17
N ASN A 102 4.17 3.37 -14.05
CA ASN A 102 4.42 4.58 -14.84
C ASN A 102 3.94 4.44 -16.29
N ARG A 103 4.49 5.24 -17.21
CA ARG A 103 3.96 5.45 -18.56
C ARG A 103 4.72 4.66 -19.61
N ILE A 104 3.98 4.19 -20.62
CA ILE A 104 4.53 3.72 -21.90
C ILE A 104 3.99 4.65 -23.00
N LYS A 105 4.92 5.33 -23.68
CA LYS A 105 4.63 6.27 -24.75
C LYS A 105 3.79 5.61 -25.85
N ASP A 106 2.79 6.33 -26.35
CA ASP A 106 1.86 5.88 -27.40
C ASP A 106 1.09 4.59 -27.08
N GLY A 107 1.21 4.07 -25.85
CA GLY A 107 0.70 2.75 -25.47
C GLY A 107 1.30 1.63 -26.32
N LYS A 108 2.57 1.74 -26.72
CA LYS A 108 3.22 0.75 -27.58
C LYS A 108 4.64 0.45 -27.12
N PHE A 109 5.04 -0.80 -27.30
CA PHE A 109 6.43 -1.21 -27.17
C PHE A 109 6.74 -2.33 -28.18
N THR A 110 8.02 -2.53 -28.47
CA THR A 110 8.49 -3.63 -29.30
C THR A 110 9.32 -4.57 -28.44
N LEU A 111 9.06 -5.87 -28.55
CA LEU A 111 9.81 -6.92 -27.88
C LEU A 111 10.07 -8.05 -28.89
N ASP A 112 11.32 -8.46 -29.02
CA ASP A 112 11.77 -9.50 -29.98
C ASP A 112 11.27 -9.27 -31.42
N GLY A 113 11.25 -8.00 -31.85
CA GLY A 113 10.82 -7.61 -33.20
C GLY A 113 9.30 -7.57 -33.41
N LYS A 114 8.50 -7.87 -32.40
CA LYS A 114 7.03 -7.78 -32.44
C LYS A 114 6.55 -6.53 -31.71
N GLU A 115 5.69 -5.74 -32.38
CA GLU A 115 5.01 -4.60 -31.76
C GLU A 115 3.80 -5.08 -30.93
N TYR A 116 3.67 -4.54 -29.73
CA TYR A 116 2.54 -4.73 -28.83
C TYR A 116 1.83 -3.39 -28.64
N THR A 117 0.49 -3.43 -28.71
CA THR A 117 -0.36 -2.26 -28.45
C THR A 117 -1.14 -2.46 -27.17
N LEU A 118 -1.07 -1.48 -26.29
CA LEU A 118 -1.68 -1.42 -24.98
C LEU A 118 -2.79 -0.36 -24.96
N ALA A 119 -3.67 -0.43 -23.95
CA ALA A 119 -4.68 0.60 -23.74
C ALA A 119 -4.03 1.96 -23.44
N LYS A 120 -4.50 3.04 -24.09
CA LYS A 120 -4.10 4.42 -23.75
C LYS A 120 -5.07 4.99 -22.73
N ASN A 121 -4.87 4.64 -21.47
CA ASN A 121 -5.74 4.96 -20.34
C ASN A 121 -5.38 6.26 -19.62
N ASN A 122 -4.38 7.02 -20.10
CA ASN A 122 -4.02 8.32 -19.55
C ASN A 122 -3.64 9.31 -20.66
N GLU A 123 -3.91 10.60 -20.45
CA GLU A 123 -3.69 11.66 -21.45
C GLU A 123 -3.20 12.98 -20.82
N PRO A 124 -2.03 12.99 -20.16
CA PRO A 124 -1.46 14.21 -19.61
C PRO A 124 -1.11 15.19 -20.74
N GLY A 125 -1.45 16.48 -20.55
CA GLY A 125 -1.16 17.52 -21.55
C GLY A 125 -1.79 17.29 -22.93
N GLY A 126 -2.84 16.46 -23.02
CA GLY A 126 -3.47 16.09 -24.28
C GLY A 126 -2.67 15.08 -25.12
N ILE A 127 -1.73 14.35 -24.51
CA ILE A 127 -0.93 13.31 -25.19
C ILE A 127 -1.32 11.92 -24.63
N PRO A 128 -2.00 11.06 -25.42
CA PRO A 128 -2.38 9.73 -24.98
C PRO A 128 -1.18 8.80 -24.71
N CYS A 129 -1.19 8.13 -23.57
CA CYS A 129 -0.20 7.12 -23.19
C CYS A 129 -0.85 5.96 -22.42
N HIS A 130 -0.14 4.84 -22.33
CA HIS A 130 -0.49 3.77 -21.38
C HIS A 130 0.10 4.10 -20.01
N LEU A 131 -0.65 3.85 -18.94
CA LEU A 131 -0.27 4.17 -17.56
C LEU A 131 -0.61 3.00 -16.64
N HIS A 132 0.33 2.66 -15.75
CA HIS A 132 0.10 1.81 -14.57
C HIS A 132 -0.55 0.46 -14.87
N GLY A 133 -0.19 -0.15 -15.99
CA GLY A 133 -0.67 -1.48 -16.38
C GLY A 133 -2.02 -1.51 -17.08
N GLY A 134 -2.70 -0.37 -17.26
CA GLY A 134 -3.86 -0.25 -18.14
C GLY A 134 -5.20 -0.02 -17.46
N LEU A 135 -6.27 -0.49 -18.09
CA LEU A 135 -7.65 -0.21 -17.63
C LEU A 135 -7.96 -0.98 -16.34
N LYS A 136 -7.60 -2.26 -16.29
CA LYS A 136 -7.70 -3.14 -15.12
C LYS A 136 -6.32 -3.72 -14.78
N GLY A 137 -5.42 -2.86 -14.36
CA GLY A 137 -4.10 -3.24 -13.84
C GLY A 137 -4.17 -4.01 -12.52
N PHE A 138 -3.00 -4.35 -11.99
CA PHE A 138 -2.82 -5.11 -10.75
C PHE A 138 -3.51 -4.50 -9.53
N ASP A 139 -3.74 -3.20 -9.55
CA ASP A 139 -4.43 -2.42 -8.51
C ASP A 139 -5.93 -2.70 -8.46
N LYS A 140 -6.53 -3.24 -9.53
CA LYS A 140 -7.99 -3.41 -9.67
C LYS A 140 -8.43 -4.87 -9.71
N VAL A 141 -7.55 -5.81 -9.38
CA VAL A 141 -7.83 -7.25 -9.34
C VAL A 141 -7.83 -7.77 -7.91
N VAL A 142 -8.54 -8.87 -7.67
CA VAL A 142 -8.48 -9.57 -6.38
C VAL A 142 -7.35 -10.60 -6.43
N TRP A 143 -6.42 -10.46 -5.50
CA TRP A 143 -5.29 -11.36 -5.28
C TRP A 143 -5.69 -12.47 -4.31
N SER A 144 -5.03 -13.62 -4.38
CA SER A 144 -5.16 -14.64 -3.34
C SER A 144 -4.17 -14.34 -2.22
N GLY A 145 -4.67 -14.01 -1.03
CA GLY A 145 -3.87 -13.76 0.16
C GLY A 145 -3.73 -14.98 1.06
N LYS A 146 -2.61 -15.06 1.78
CA LYS A 146 -2.40 -15.98 2.90
C LYS A 146 -1.39 -15.40 3.87
N THR A 147 -1.52 -15.72 5.15
CA THR A 147 -0.51 -15.36 6.16
C THR A 147 0.79 -16.13 5.92
N VAL A 148 1.91 -15.53 6.31
CA VAL A 148 3.25 -16.12 6.29
C VAL A 148 3.90 -15.79 7.62
N GLY A 149 4.09 -16.80 8.47
CA GLY A 149 4.53 -16.58 9.85
C GLY A 149 3.50 -15.79 10.67
N ASP A 150 3.97 -15.16 11.74
CA ASP A 150 3.17 -14.32 12.63
C ASP A 150 3.32 -12.82 12.29
N ASP A 151 4.06 -12.51 11.22
CA ASP A 151 4.56 -11.17 10.90
C ASP A 151 4.30 -10.75 9.44
N GLY A 152 3.61 -11.57 8.64
CA GLY A 152 3.52 -11.32 7.20
C GLY A 152 2.31 -11.91 6.47
N VAL A 153 2.11 -11.41 5.25
CA VAL A 153 1.07 -11.84 4.30
C VAL A 153 1.66 -11.89 2.89
N GLU A 154 1.45 -13.01 2.18
CA GLU A 154 1.76 -13.17 0.75
C GLU A 154 0.47 -13.10 -0.08
N PHE A 155 0.45 -12.18 -1.04
CA PHE A 155 -0.55 -12.08 -2.09
C PHE A 155 0.00 -12.69 -3.37
N SER A 156 -0.83 -13.45 -4.08
CA SER A 156 -0.49 -14.03 -5.39
C SER A 156 -1.55 -13.75 -6.44
N TYR A 157 -1.09 -13.51 -7.67
CA TYR A 157 -1.94 -13.30 -8.83
C TYR A 157 -1.30 -13.89 -10.08
N LEU A 158 -2.13 -14.45 -10.96
CA LEU A 158 -1.72 -14.92 -12.26
C LEU A 158 -2.31 -13.98 -13.31
N SER A 159 -1.44 -13.13 -13.87
CA SER A 159 -1.80 -12.29 -15.00
C SER A 159 -1.64 -13.11 -16.28
N LYS A 160 -2.72 -13.34 -17.01
CA LYS A 160 -2.72 -14.28 -18.15
C LYS A 160 -2.08 -13.69 -19.40
N ASP A 161 -1.54 -14.51 -20.29
CA ASP A 161 -1.09 -14.05 -21.62
C ASP A 161 -2.17 -13.18 -22.30
N GLY A 162 -1.76 -12.02 -22.81
CA GLY A 162 -2.63 -11.01 -23.43
C GLY A 162 -3.38 -10.10 -22.47
N GLU A 163 -3.31 -10.30 -21.14
CA GLU A 163 -3.96 -9.40 -20.18
C GLU A 163 -3.42 -7.98 -20.30
N GLU A 164 -4.34 -7.02 -20.48
CA GLU A 164 -4.04 -5.61 -20.79
C GLU A 164 -3.11 -5.40 -22.02
N GLY A 165 -2.95 -6.42 -22.86
CA GLY A 165 -2.13 -6.41 -24.07
C GLY A 165 -0.68 -6.90 -23.90
N TYR A 166 -0.30 -7.35 -22.70
CA TYR A 166 1.05 -7.84 -22.40
C TYR A 166 1.23 -9.34 -22.75
N PRO A 167 2.36 -9.76 -23.34
CA PRO A 167 2.63 -11.17 -23.63
C PRO A 167 3.02 -11.95 -22.37
N GLY A 168 2.81 -13.26 -22.42
CA GLY A 168 3.22 -14.25 -21.43
C GLY A 168 2.28 -14.32 -20.23
N ASN A 169 2.08 -15.53 -19.71
CA ASN A 169 1.51 -15.67 -18.37
C ASN A 169 2.57 -15.19 -17.37
N LEU A 170 2.16 -14.39 -16.40
CA LEU A 170 3.01 -13.87 -15.35
C LEU A 170 2.43 -14.27 -13.99
N SER A 171 3.13 -15.17 -13.31
CA SER A 171 2.87 -15.45 -11.89
C SER A 171 3.57 -14.40 -11.06
N VAL A 172 2.82 -13.60 -10.32
CA VAL A 172 3.35 -12.54 -9.46
C VAL A 172 2.96 -12.79 -8.02
N LYS A 173 3.90 -12.51 -7.12
CA LYS A 173 3.73 -12.56 -5.68
C LYS A 173 4.19 -11.26 -5.06
N VAL A 174 3.44 -10.78 -4.09
CA VAL A 174 3.78 -9.63 -3.27
C VAL A 174 3.70 -10.05 -1.81
N THR A 175 4.73 -9.76 -1.02
CA THR A 175 4.76 -10.09 0.40
C THR A 175 4.94 -8.82 1.22
N TYR A 176 4.04 -8.59 2.18
CA TYR A 176 4.19 -7.60 3.22
C TYR A 176 4.64 -8.30 4.50
N THR A 177 5.63 -7.75 5.19
CA THR A 177 6.11 -8.22 6.51
C THR A 177 6.34 -7.04 7.42
N LEU A 178 5.88 -7.10 8.66
CA LEU A 178 6.10 -6.08 9.69
C LEU A 178 6.88 -6.69 10.86
N ASN A 179 8.05 -6.15 11.17
CA ASN A 179 8.85 -6.66 12.28
C ASN A 179 8.83 -5.76 13.52
N ASP A 180 9.45 -6.24 14.59
CA ASP A 180 9.57 -5.58 15.89
C ASP A 180 10.51 -4.37 15.92
N ASN A 181 11.21 -4.09 14.82
CA ASN A 181 12.01 -2.88 14.62
C ASN A 181 11.21 -1.76 13.92
N ASN A 182 9.88 -1.90 13.81
CA ASN A 182 8.98 -0.99 13.09
C ASN A 182 9.24 -0.93 11.58
N GLU A 183 9.78 -2.00 10.99
CA GLU A 183 10.04 -2.05 9.56
C GLU A 183 8.89 -2.76 8.84
N LEU A 184 8.15 -2.02 8.02
CA LEU A 184 7.26 -2.59 7.01
C LEU A 184 8.06 -2.86 5.74
N LYS A 185 8.24 -4.13 5.40
CA LYS A 185 8.92 -4.57 4.18
C LYS A 185 7.90 -5.07 3.17
N TRP A 186 8.06 -4.61 1.93
CA TRP A 186 7.30 -5.05 0.76
C TRP A 186 8.24 -5.67 -0.26
N VAL A 187 7.92 -6.87 -0.74
CA VAL A 187 8.73 -7.60 -1.72
C VAL A 187 7.84 -8.11 -2.83
N ALA A 188 8.12 -7.72 -4.08
CA ALA A 188 7.51 -8.31 -5.26
C ALA A 188 8.45 -9.30 -5.93
N LYS A 189 7.92 -10.45 -6.35
CA LYS A 189 8.60 -11.47 -7.16
C LYS A 189 7.68 -11.91 -8.29
N ALA A 190 8.23 -12.12 -9.47
CA ALA A 190 7.45 -12.63 -10.58
C ALA A 190 8.25 -13.60 -11.46
N THR A 191 7.54 -14.51 -12.11
CA THR A 191 8.06 -15.45 -13.11
C THR A 191 7.11 -15.52 -14.28
N THR A 192 7.63 -15.68 -15.49
CA THR A 192 6.83 -15.74 -16.71
C THR A 192 7.22 -16.94 -17.57
N ASP A 193 6.30 -17.37 -18.43
CA ASP A 193 6.51 -18.45 -19.41
C ASP A 193 6.88 -17.95 -20.82
N ALA A 194 6.91 -16.63 -21.05
CA ALA A 194 7.35 -16.01 -22.29
C ALA A 194 7.98 -14.63 -22.01
N PRO A 195 8.87 -14.11 -22.89
CA PRO A 195 9.40 -12.76 -22.76
C PRO A 195 8.30 -11.71 -22.60
N THR A 196 8.47 -10.81 -21.61
CA THR A 196 7.52 -9.73 -21.33
C THR A 196 8.24 -8.55 -20.67
N VAL A 197 7.59 -7.38 -20.63
CA VAL A 197 8.06 -6.22 -19.87
C VAL A 197 7.42 -6.20 -18.49
N LEU A 198 8.19 -5.84 -17.47
CA LEU A 198 7.72 -5.82 -16.08
C LEU A 198 8.35 -4.67 -15.31
N ASN A 199 7.50 -3.90 -14.64
CA ASN A 199 7.88 -2.90 -13.65
C ASN A 199 6.77 -2.84 -12.59
N ILE A 200 6.99 -3.42 -11.42
CA ILE A 200 5.98 -3.46 -10.35
C ILE A 200 6.29 -2.34 -9.36
N VAL A 201 5.29 -1.52 -9.04
CA VAL A 201 5.42 -0.36 -8.16
C VAL A 201 4.45 -0.48 -6.99
N GLN A 202 4.89 -0.13 -5.79
CA GLN A 202 4.03 0.09 -4.64
C GLN A 202 3.70 1.60 -4.58
N HIS A 203 2.41 1.94 -4.53
CA HIS A 203 1.94 3.30 -4.79
C HIS A 203 1.29 3.98 -3.57
N THR A 204 1.84 3.78 -2.37
CA THR A 204 1.40 4.49 -1.15
C THR A 204 1.72 5.98 -1.20
N TYR A 205 0.74 6.78 -0.77
CA TYR A 205 0.92 8.19 -0.47
C TYR A 205 1.05 8.36 1.03
N TRP A 206 2.12 9.03 1.44
CA TRP A 206 2.49 9.18 2.85
C TRP A 206 2.25 10.61 3.34
N ASN A 207 1.70 10.73 4.54
CA ASN A 207 1.66 11.96 5.30
C ASN A 207 2.09 11.72 6.75
N LEU A 208 3.36 12.05 7.05
CA LEU A 208 3.98 11.82 8.35
C LEU A 208 3.38 12.66 9.50
N SER A 209 2.47 13.60 9.22
CA SER A 209 1.77 14.36 10.26
C SER A 209 0.76 13.53 11.04
N GLY A 210 0.27 12.42 10.47
CA GLY A 210 -0.88 11.68 11.02
C GLY A 210 -2.23 12.41 10.84
N ASP A 211 -2.24 13.55 10.15
CA ASP A 211 -3.41 14.39 9.90
C ASP A 211 -3.51 14.74 8.41
N HIS A 212 -4.46 14.11 7.74
CA HIS A 212 -4.70 14.24 6.31
C HIS A 212 -5.22 15.63 5.88
N THR A 213 -5.58 16.51 6.82
CA THR A 213 -5.94 17.90 6.52
C THR A 213 -4.70 18.81 6.43
N THR A 214 -3.57 18.35 6.97
CA THR A 214 -2.30 19.07 6.96
C THR A 214 -1.51 18.78 5.67
N LYS A 215 -0.97 19.83 5.04
CA LYS A 215 -0.11 19.72 3.86
C LYS A 215 1.24 19.09 4.20
N ILE A 216 1.86 18.41 3.24
CA ILE A 216 3.21 17.81 3.41
C ILE A 216 4.37 18.81 3.31
N ASN A 217 4.09 20.13 3.29
CA ASN A 217 5.11 21.15 3.02
C ASN A 217 6.18 21.25 4.12
N ASP A 218 5.88 20.76 5.33
CA ASP A 218 6.81 20.75 6.46
C ASP A 218 7.65 19.47 6.52
N HIS A 219 7.44 18.52 5.59
CA HIS A 219 8.25 17.30 5.52
C HIS A 219 9.63 17.61 4.95
N ILE A 220 10.64 17.00 5.56
CA ILE A 220 12.02 17.09 5.09
C ILE A 220 12.30 15.87 4.22
N LEU A 221 12.54 16.10 2.92
CA LEU A 221 12.87 15.05 1.96
C LEU A 221 14.36 15.06 1.63
N MET A 222 15.00 13.90 1.68
CA MET A 222 16.33 13.67 1.16
C MET A 222 16.29 12.54 0.13
N LEU A 223 16.73 12.83 -1.10
CA LEU A 223 16.88 11.84 -2.17
C LEU A 223 18.37 11.69 -2.49
N ASN A 224 18.90 10.49 -2.34
CA ASN A 224 20.29 10.20 -2.70
C ASN A 224 20.38 9.86 -4.21
N ALA A 225 20.26 10.89 -5.04
CA ALA A 225 20.27 10.76 -6.50
C ALA A 225 20.99 11.93 -7.17
N ASP A 226 21.92 11.62 -8.08
CA ASP A 226 22.70 12.63 -8.81
C ASP A 226 21.97 13.20 -10.04
N GLY A 227 20.82 12.63 -10.41
CA GLY A 227 20.05 13.02 -11.59
C GLY A 227 18.57 12.69 -11.49
N TYR A 228 17.79 13.26 -12.41
CA TYR A 228 16.35 13.02 -12.54
C TYR A 228 15.99 12.90 -14.03
N LEU A 229 14.80 12.39 -14.31
CA LEU A 229 14.27 12.28 -15.68
C LEU A 229 13.35 13.48 -15.97
N PRO A 230 13.82 14.51 -16.71
CA PRO A 230 12.92 15.54 -17.21
C PRO A 230 11.91 14.91 -18.16
N THR A 231 10.70 15.46 -18.18
CA THR A 231 9.60 14.95 -18.99
C THR A 231 9.03 16.02 -19.90
N ASP A 232 8.43 15.57 -21.02
CA ASP A 232 7.65 16.41 -21.89
C ASP A 232 6.26 16.73 -21.29
N LYS A 233 5.44 17.48 -22.02
CA LYS A 233 4.06 17.81 -21.60
C LYS A 233 3.16 16.57 -21.39
N GLY A 234 3.52 15.45 -22.02
CA GLY A 234 2.89 14.14 -21.88
C GLY A 234 3.44 13.33 -20.71
N LEU A 235 4.31 13.92 -19.89
CA LEU A 235 4.98 13.26 -18.77
C LEU A 235 5.79 12.03 -19.21
N ILE A 236 6.31 12.03 -20.44
CA ILE A 236 7.23 11.02 -20.98
C ILE A 236 8.67 11.56 -20.89
N PRO A 237 9.65 10.75 -20.47
CA PRO A 237 11.06 11.18 -20.44
C PRO A 237 11.58 11.66 -21.81
N THR A 238 12.37 12.74 -21.81
CA THR A 238 12.96 13.37 -23.02
C THR A 238 14.40 12.99 -23.28
#